data_AF-A0A1G2L8P6-F1
#
_entry.id   AF-A0A1G2L8P6-F1
#
_cell.length_a   1.000
_cell.length_b   1.000
_cell.length_c   1.000
_cell.angle_alpha   90.00
_cell.angle_beta   90.00
_cell.angle_gamma   90.00
#
_symmetry.space_group_name_H-M   'P 1'
#
loop_
_entity.id
_entity.type
_entity.pdbx_description
1 polymer ?
#
loop_
_entity_poly.entity_id
_entity_poly.type
_entity_poly.pdbx_seq_one_letter_code
_entity_poly.pdbx_strand_id
1 'polypeptide(L)'
;MRQRPLLGVGAEHVQVLFNRFYDPSKIVEQWFDRTHNAFLDYLAQYGVLGFALYGALILAFLAEALRRMRLGEGLGLPFLLLVIVYIVQNFFVFDTAVTLWLFVALFAALLADRFAESASVSVLKKPLPAVGIGAALLLLVLLVPAVWTPLRANLLFVEGYLYHVSDINRSIAALEKGLSLGTYADIEYGYNAYNMYTKDQLPLLHDAARVAAYEYALSILSRNLERYPYDGQTATYLAHVMDSAPPEVTVDETFLRHVLAEAIELSPRRAQPWYMEANISLRKADAFPPRSPERARHFREAVRVFEAYAAMEPTPVARYALSNLYIALDDPVSAKRWADEGLSLYREADVSAAEPAVKYYIYVEDYANAARFLRDLVADNPTDYDLRYDLAKTLLLSGQRAAAVTVVEKLRKDAPGFIEQDPAFLQALGI
;
A
#
# COMPACT_ATOMS: atom_id res chain seq x y z
N MET A 1 17.71 -11.58 -3.28
CA MET A 1 18.41 -12.84 -3.64
C MET A 1 19.75 -13.08 -2.92
N ARG A 2 20.58 -12.06 -2.63
CA ARG A 2 21.92 -12.28 -1.99
C ARG A 2 21.91 -12.91 -0.59
N GLN A 3 20.82 -12.82 0.18
CA GLN A 3 20.80 -13.29 1.57
C GLN A 3 20.26 -14.72 1.74
N ARG A 4 19.37 -15.20 0.85
CA ARG A 4 18.76 -16.54 0.92
C ARG A 4 18.45 -17.14 -0.46
N PRO A 5 19.45 -17.44 -1.30
CA PRO A 5 19.23 -17.86 -2.68
C PRO A 5 18.56 -19.24 -2.82
N LEU A 6 18.82 -20.16 -1.88
CA LEU A 6 18.32 -21.54 -1.96
C LEU A 6 16.87 -21.69 -1.49
N LEU A 7 16.52 -21.03 -0.40
CA LEU A 7 15.23 -21.20 0.30
C LEU A 7 14.28 -20.01 0.18
N GLY A 8 14.73 -18.87 -0.36
CA GLY A 8 13.90 -17.68 -0.49
C GLY A 8 13.62 -16.99 0.84
N VAL A 9 12.58 -16.13 0.85
CA VAL A 9 12.17 -15.33 2.01
C VAL A 9 11.10 -16.01 2.88
N GLY A 10 10.54 -17.13 2.44
CA GLY A 10 9.42 -17.82 3.10
C GLY A 10 8.10 -17.65 2.33
N ALA A 11 7.18 -18.58 2.58
CA ALA A 11 5.83 -18.58 2.00
C ALA A 11 5.06 -17.33 2.43
N GLU A 12 4.42 -16.60 1.52
CA GLU A 12 3.65 -15.38 1.80
C GLU A 12 4.46 -14.25 2.49
N HIS A 13 5.77 -14.15 2.19
CA HIS A 13 6.67 -13.11 2.72
C HIS A 13 7.31 -12.23 1.63
N VAL A 14 6.73 -12.17 0.43
CA VAL A 14 7.25 -11.31 -0.65
C VAL A 14 7.21 -9.83 -0.23
N GLN A 15 6.22 -9.43 0.56
CA GLN A 15 6.09 -8.07 1.09
C GLN A 15 7.33 -7.62 1.88
N VAL A 16 8.02 -8.53 2.57
CA VAL A 16 9.26 -8.21 3.31
C VAL A 16 10.36 -7.76 2.36
N LEU A 17 10.50 -8.46 1.22
CA LEU A 17 11.45 -8.06 0.18
C LEU A 17 11.01 -6.76 -0.49
N PHE A 18 9.73 -6.65 -0.83
CA PHE A 18 9.19 -5.47 -1.49
C PHE A 18 9.39 -4.22 -0.63
N ASN A 19 9.00 -4.23 0.64
CA ASN A 19 9.11 -3.10 1.56
C ASN A 19 10.54 -2.58 1.70
N ARG A 20 11.53 -3.49 1.73
CA ARG A 20 12.95 -3.13 1.85
C ARG A 20 13.50 -2.42 0.62
N PHE A 21 12.99 -2.74 -0.56
CA PHE A 21 13.46 -2.22 -1.85
C PHE A 21 12.46 -1.30 -2.55
N TYR A 22 11.36 -0.97 -1.87
CA TYR A 22 10.31 -0.10 -2.37
C TYR A 22 10.89 1.23 -2.88
N ASP A 23 10.40 1.69 -4.01
CA ASP A 23 10.86 2.94 -4.64
C ASP A 23 9.62 3.70 -5.12
N PRO A 24 9.19 4.75 -4.40
CA PRO A 24 7.98 5.49 -4.73
C PRO A 24 8.07 6.21 -6.09
N SER A 25 9.28 6.40 -6.64
CA SER A 25 9.47 6.98 -7.97
C SER A 25 9.18 6.01 -9.12
N LYS A 26 8.99 4.71 -8.84
CA LYS A 26 8.84 3.67 -9.86
C LYS A 26 7.50 2.97 -9.84
N ILE A 27 6.83 2.93 -8.69
CA ILE A 27 5.60 2.17 -8.53
C ILE A 27 4.64 2.90 -7.60
N VAL A 28 3.41 3.08 -8.11
CA VAL A 28 2.35 3.80 -7.40
C VAL A 28 1.76 2.95 -6.28
N GLU A 29 1.60 1.65 -6.53
CA GLU A 29 1.05 0.72 -5.56
C GLU A 29 2.01 0.58 -4.36
N GLN A 30 1.46 0.87 -3.19
CA GLN A 30 2.22 1.06 -1.96
C GLN A 30 2.58 -0.27 -1.31
N TRP A 31 1.74 -1.30 -1.43
CA TRP A 31 1.91 -2.57 -0.73
C TRP A 31 1.71 -3.71 -1.71
N PHE A 32 2.71 -4.59 -1.82
CA PHE A 32 2.61 -5.81 -2.61
C PHE A 32 2.85 -7.02 -1.71
N ASP A 33 1.89 -7.92 -1.71
CA ASP A 33 1.99 -9.25 -1.10
C ASP A 33 2.50 -10.29 -2.11
N ARG A 34 2.43 -10.02 -3.42
CA ARG A 34 2.83 -10.90 -4.53
C ARG A 34 3.57 -10.17 -5.65
N THR A 35 4.36 -10.91 -6.43
CA THR A 35 5.20 -10.35 -7.52
C THR A 35 4.48 -10.11 -8.85
N HIS A 36 3.19 -10.47 -8.96
CA HIS A 36 2.43 -10.51 -10.23
C HIS A 36 3.07 -11.38 -11.34
N ASN A 37 3.94 -12.32 -10.94
CA ASN A 37 4.55 -13.30 -11.82
C ASN A 37 4.88 -14.54 -10.99
N ALA A 38 4.15 -15.64 -11.20
CA ALA A 38 4.29 -16.83 -10.37
C ALA A 38 5.73 -17.37 -10.36
N PHE A 39 6.47 -17.30 -11.46
CA PHE A 39 7.86 -17.77 -11.52
C PHE A 39 8.76 -16.97 -10.58
N LEU A 40 8.65 -15.63 -10.60
CA LEU A 40 9.36 -14.76 -9.66
C LEU A 40 8.86 -14.95 -8.22
N ASP A 41 7.58 -15.26 -8.06
CA ASP A 41 6.95 -15.50 -6.76
C ASP A 41 7.52 -16.75 -6.08
N TYR A 42 7.51 -17.90 -6.78
CA TYR A 42 8.11 -19.14 -6.27
C TYR A 42 9.62 -19.00 -6.04
N LEU A 43 10.33 -18.26 -6.90
CA LEU A 43 11.75 -17.97 -6.71
C LEU A 43 12.01 -17.08 -5.50
N ALA A 44 11.19 -16.05 -5.27
CA ALA A 44 11.33 -15.15 -4.14
C ALA A 44 10.99 -15.87 -2.83
N GLN A 45 9.85 -16.56 -2.77
CA GLN A 45 9.35 -17.21 -1.56
C GLN A 45 10.16 -18.45 -1.18
N TYR A 46 10.47 -19.31 -2.15
CA TYR A 46 11.04 -20.65 -1.90
C TYR A 46 12.45 -20.84 -2.48
N GLY A 47 13.04 -19.79 -3.06
CA GLY A 47 14.37 -19.81 -3.63
C GLY A 47 14.48 -20.69 -4.88
N VAL A 48 15.72 -21.00 -5.25
CA VAL A 48 16.01 -21.85 -6.42
C VAL A 48 15.40 -23.23 -6.29
N LEU A 49 15.30 -23.78 -5.06
CA LEU A 49 14.74 -25.11 -4.85
C LEU A 49 13.24 -25.17 -5.14
N GLY A 50 12.46 -24.22 -4.61
CA GLY A 50 11.02 -24.18 -4.90
C GLY A 50 10.73 -23.80 -6.35
N PHE A 51 11.51 -22.88 -6.93
CA PHE A 51 11.43 -22.58 -8.36
C PHE A 51 11.70 -23.81 -9.24
N ALA A 52 12.74 -24.59 -8.92
CA ALA A 52 13.08 -25.81 -9.66
C ALA A 52 11.99 -26.88 -9.50
N LEU A 53 11.41 -27.04 -8.31
CA LEU A 53 10.33 -27.99 -8.08
C LEU A 53 9.05 -27.60 -8.84
N TYR A 54 8.68 -26.32 -8.82
CA TYR A 54 7.56 -25.79 -9.58
C TYR A 54 7.77 -25.97 -11.09
N GLY A 55 8.96 -25.65 -11.59
CA GLY A 55 9.35 -25.91 -12.98
C GLY A 55 9.32 -27.39 -13.34
N ALA A 56 9.82 -28.27 -12.46
CA ALA A 56 9.81 -29.72 -12.69
C ALA A 56 8.39 -30.28 -12.80
N LEU A 57 7.44 -29.80 -11.97
CA LEU A 57 6.03 -30.16 -12.07
C LEU A 57 5.44 -29.80 -13.44
N ILE A 58 5.66 -28.56 -13.88
CA ILE A 58 5.20 -28.06 -15.18
C ILE A 58 5.80 -28.88 -16.32
N LEU A 59 7.13 -29.09 -16.28
CA LEU A 59 7.85 -29.83 -17.31
C LEU A 59 7.44 -31.31 -17.37
N ALA A 60 7.13 -31.93 -16.23
CA ALA A 60 6.63 -33.30 -16.18
C ALA A 60 5.25 -33.42 -16.83
N PHE A 61 4.33 -32.49 -16.54
CA PHE A 61 3.02 -32.45 -17.18
C PHE A 61 3.15 -32.18 -18.69
N LEU A 62 3.99 -31.21 -19.07
CA LEU A 62 4.28 -30.91 -20.47
C LEU A 62 4.82 -32.14 -21.23
N ALA A 63 5.79 -32.85 -20.64
CA ALA A 63 6.40 -34.02 -21.25
C ALA A 63 5.39 -35.16 -21.46
N GLU A 64 4.51 -35.39 -20.48
CA GLU A 64 3.47 -36.42 -20.58
C GLU A 64 2.40 -36.03 -21.63
N ALA A 65 1.97 -34.77 -21.67
CA ALA A 65 1.04 -34.28 -22.68
C ALA A 65 1.62 -34.41 -24.10
N LEU A 66 2.89 -34.03 -24.30
CA LEU A 66 3.61 -34.19 -25.57
C LEU A 66 3.75 -35.66 -25.98
N ARG A 67 4.03 -36.56 -25.03
CA ARG A 67 4.11 -38.00 -25.28
C ARG A 67 2.79 -38.53 -25.82
N ARG A 68 1.68 -38.23 -25.15
CA ARG A 68 0.33 -38.67 -25.54
C ARG A 68 -0.09 -38.12 -26.89
N MET A 69 0.22 -36.85 -27.16
CA MET A 69 -0.01 -36.24 -28.47
C MET A 69 0.75 -36.98 -29.58
N ARG A 70 2.03 -37.35 -29.33
CA ARG A 70 2.84 -38.12 -30.29
C ARG A 70 2.33 -39.55 -30.52
N LEU A 71 1.63 -40.12 -29.54
CA LEU A 71 0.98 -41.43 -29.67
C LEU A 71 -0.40 -41.36 -30.34
N GLY A 72 -0.87 -40.15 -30.68
CA GLY A 72 -2.20 -39.96 -31.29
C GLY A 72 -3.36 -40.10 -30.30
N GLU A 73 -3.09 -40.05 -28.99
CA GLU A 73 -4.14 -40.11 -27.98
C GLU A 73 -4.92 -38.78 -27.94
N GLY A 74 -6.26 -38.85 -27.95
CA GLY A 74 -7.13 -37.66 -28.08
C GLY A 74 -6.98 -36.64 -26.95
N LEU A 75 -6.47 -37.04 -25.78
CA LEU A 75 -6.23 -36.16 -24.63
C LEU A 75 -4.90 -35.38 -24.73
N GLY A 76 -3.95 -35.80 -25.57
CA GLY A 76 -2.62 -35.20 -25.62
C GLY A 76 -2.59 -33.72 -26.00
N LEU A 77 -3.31 -33.35 -27.07
CA LEU A 77 -3.36 -31.96 -27.55
C LEU A 77 -4.09 -31.01 -26.56
N PRO A 78 -5.28 -31.35 -26.02
CA PRO A 78 -5.92 -30.54 -24.99
C PRO A 78 -5.04 -30.28 -23.76
N PHE A 79 -4.37 -31.32 -23.23
CA PHE A 79 -3.48 -31.14 -22.08
C PHE A 79 -2.22 -30.34 -22.42
N LEU A 80 -1.69 -30.47 -23.63
CA LEU A 80 -0.57 -29.65 -24.08
C LEU A 80 -0.95 -28.16 -24.09
N LEU A 81 -2.10 -27.84 -24.69
CA LEU A 81 -2.61 -26.46 -24.72
C LEU A 81 -2.89 -25.95 -23.31
N LEU A 82 -3.44 -26.77 -22.43
CA LEU A 82 -3.69 -26.42 -21.03
C LEU A 82 -2.39 -26.06 -20.30
N VAL A 83 -1.32 -26.84 -20.46
CA VAL A 83 -0.02 -26.54 -19.84
C VAL A 83 0.59 -25.25 -20.40
N ILE A 84 0.47 -25.02 -21.71
CA ILE A 84 0.93 -23.77 -22.34
C ILE A 84 0.14 -22.56 -21.80
N VAL A 85 -1.18 -22.66 -21.71
CA VAL A 85 -2.03 -21.60 -21.15
C VAL A 85 -1.65 -21.31 -19.71
N TYR A 86 -1.45 -22.35 -18.89
CA TYR A 86 -1.03 -22.20 -17.50
C TYR A 86 0.32 -21.46 -17.37
N ILE A 87 1.32 -21.82 -18.19
CA ILE A 87 2.63 -21.15 -18.22
C ILE A 87 2.48 -19.67 -18.61
N VAL A 88 1.75 -19.40 -19.70
CA VAL A 88 1.57 -18.03 -20.22
C VAL A 88 0.81 -17.18 -19.22
N GLN A 89 -0.29 -17.68 -18.67
CA GLN A 89 -1.07 -17.00 -17.63
C GLN A 89 -0.16 -16.66 -16.44
N ASN A 90 0.53 -17.64 -15.87
CA ASN A 90 1.36 -17.46 -14.67
C ASN A 90 2.64 -16.65 -14.89
N PHE A 91 2.91 -16.22 -16.12
CA PHE A 91 3.93 -15.20 -16.39
C PHE A 91 3.42 -13.77 -16.08
N PHE A 92 2.12 -13.52 -16.25
CA PHE A 92 1.50 -12.20 -16.05
C PHE A 92 0.69 -12.10 -14.75
N VAL A 93 0.46 -13.21 -14.06
CA VAL A 93 -0.21 -13.24 -12.75
C VAL A 93 0.55 -14.14 -11.78
N PHE A 94 0.24 -14.00 -10.49
CA PHE A 94 0.65 -14.97 -9.48
C PHE A 94 -0.29 -16.18 -9.47
N ASP A 95 0.22 -17.31 -9.02
CA ASP A 95 -0.56 -18.55 -8.93
C ASP A 95 -1.42 -18.54 -7.67
N THR A 96 -2.59 -19.18 -7.75
CA THR A 96 -3.54 -19.31 -6.63
C THR A 96 -3.65 -20.78 -6.23
N ALA A 97 -4.15 -21.04 -5.02
CA ALA A 97 -4.44 -22.40 -4.59
C ALA A 97 -5.36 -23.12 -5.60
N VAL A 98 -6.38 -22.43 -6.13
CA VAL A 98 -7.34 -23.03 -7.06
C VAL A 98 -6.67 -23.44 -8.38
N THR A 99 -5.89 -22.54 -8.98
CA THR A 99 -5.21 -22.79 -10.26
C THR A 99 -4.14 -23.88 -10.13
N LEU A 100 -3.35 -23.87 -9.05
CA LEU A 100 -2.36 -24.91 -8.78
C LEU A 100 -3.00 -26.28 -8.51
N TRP A 101 -4.02 -26.34 -7.63
CA TRP A 101 -4.68 -27.61 -7.31
C TRP A 101 -5.38 -28.22 -8.52
N LEU A 102 -6.04 -27.38 -9.34
CA LEU A 102 -6.64 -27.85 -10.58
C LEU A 102 -5.56 -28.39 -11.54
N PHE A 103 -4.43 -27.69 -11.68
CA PHE A 103 -3.31 -28.14 -12.51
C PHE A 103 -2.77 -29.50 -12.04
N VAL A 104 -2.53 -29.67 -10.74
CA VAL A 104 -2.06 -30.93 -10.15
C VAL A 104 -3.10 -32.05 -10.29
N ALA A 105 -4.38 -31.77 -10.05
CA ALA A 105 -5.45 -32.75 -10.17
C ALA A 105 -5.62 -33.24 -11.61
N LEU A 106 -5.52 -32.33 -12.58
CA LEU A 106 -5.56 -32.66 -14.01
C LEU A 106 -4.32 -33.45 -14.44
N PHE A 107 -3.14 -33.12 -13.92
CA PHE A 107 -1.94 -33.92 -14.17
C PHE A 107 -2.08 -35.33 -13.59
N ALA A 108 -2.57 -35.43 -12.35
CA ALA A 108 -2.81 -36.70 -11.69
C ALA A 108 -3.85 -37.55 -12.45
N ALA A 109 -4.92 -36.94 -12.98
CA ALA A 109 -5.91 -37.61 -13.81
C ALA A 109 -5.27 -38.14 -15.11
N LEU A 110 -4.42 -37.35 -15.77
CA LEU A 110 -3.68 -37.78 -16.95
C LEU A 110 -2.73 -38.95 -16.63
N LEU A 111 -2.09 -38.96 -15.47
CA LEU A 111 -1.24 -40.07 -15.05
C LEU A 111 -2.05 -41.31 -14.66
N ALA A 112 -3.19 -41.15 -13.99
CA ALA A 112 -4.04 -42.26 -13.55
C ALA A 112 -4.54 -43.09 -14.73
N ASP A 113 -4.89 -42.44 -15.83
CA ASP A 113 -5.29 -43.10 -17.09
C ASP A 113 -4.18 -44.00 -17.65
N ARG A 114 -2.91 -43.58 -17.56
CA ARG A 114 -1.75 -44.40 -17.96
C ARG A 114 -1.60 -45.66 -17.10
N PHE A 115 -1.83 -45.54 -15.80
CA PHE A 115 -1.74 -46.67 -14.87
C PHE A 115 -2.96 -47.60 -14.95
N ALA A 116 -4.11 -47.12 -15.43
CA ALA A 116 -5.26 -47.96 -15.73
C ALA A 116 -4.99 -48.87 -16.94
N GLU A 117 -4.29 -48.38 -17.96
CA GLU A 117 -3.88 -49.17 -19.14
C GLU A 117 -2.75 -50.17 -18.84
N SER A 118 -1.81 -49.84 -17.93
CA SER A 118 -0.69 -50.72 -17.57
C SER A 118 -1.01 -51.76 -16.49
N ALA A 119 -2.24 -51.82 -15.99
CA ALA A 119 -2.66 -52.69 -14.89
C ALA A 119 -2.88 -54.17 -15.28
N SER A 120 -2.20 -54.67 -16.33
CA SER A 120 -2.28 -56.08 -16.73
C SER A 120 -1.19 -56.99 -16.14
N VAL A 121 -0.25 -56.51 -15.31
CA VAL A 121 0.68 -57.40 -14.59
C VAL A 121 0.98 -56.96 -13.15
N SER A 122 0.79 -57.93 -12.25
CA SER A 122 1.19 -58.01 -10.84
C SER A 122 0.27 -57.33 -9.82
N VAL A 123 -0.29 -58.17 -8.94
CA VAL A 123 -0.94 -57.82 -7.68
C VAL A 123 0.09 -57.15 -6.77
N LEU A 124 0.40 -55.88 -7.04
CA LEU A 124 0.78 -54.96 -5.97
C LEU A 124 -0.32 -55.10 -4.92
N LYS A 125 0.05 -55.54 -3.71
CA LYS A 125 -0.87 -55.64 -2.57
C LYS A 125 -1.68 -54.36 -2.57
N LYS A 126 -2.98 -54.46 -2.88
CA LYS A 126 -3.89 -53.31 -2.87
C LYS A 126 -3.58 -52.57 -1.57
N PRO A 127 -3.28 -51.25 -1.58
CA PRO A 127 -3.23 -50.52 -0.32
C PRO A 127 -4.54 -50.89 0.38
N LEU A 128 -4.43 -51.45 1.59
CA LEU A 128 -5.60 -51.91 2.33
C LEU A 128 -6.63 -50.80 2.23
N PRO A 129 -7.92 -51.07 1.95
CA PRO A 129 -8.94 -50.02 1.85
C PRO A 129 -8.89 -49.05 3.04
N ALA A 130 -8.41 -49.52 4.19
CA ALA A 130 -8.06 -48.73 5.37
C ALA A 130 -7.09 -47.55 5.12
N VAL A 131 -6.06 -47.66 4.25
CA VAL A 131 -5.12 -46.56 3.94
C VAL A 131 -5.82 -45.47 3.11
N GLY A 132 -6.60 -45.85 2.10
CA GLY A 132 -7.38 -44.91 1.30
C GLY A 132 -8.48 -44.22 2.12
N ILE A 133 -9.19 -44.99 2.96
CA ILE A 133 -10.17 -44.47 3.92
C ILE A 133 -9.48 -43.55 4.93
N GLY A 134 -8.31 -43.94 5.45
CA GLY A 134 -7.53 -43.13 6.38
C GLY A 134 -7.08 -41.81 5.77
N ALA A 135 -6.61 -41.82 4.52
CA ALA A 135 -6.26 -40.60 3.80
C ALA A 135 -7.48 -39.70 3.54
N ALA A 136 -8.63 -40.27 3.17
CA ALA A 136 -9.87 -39.53 2.97
C ALA A 136 -10.38 -38.91 4.29
N LEU A 137 -10.36 -39.67 5.39
CA LEU A 137 -10.72 -39.17 6.71
C LEU A 137 -9.76 -38.06 7.17
N LEU A 138 -8.46 -38.22 6.93
CA LEU A 138 -7.47 -37.18 7.22
C LEU A 138 -7.78 -35.90 6.43
N LEU A 139 -8.05 -36.01 5.13
CA LEU A 139 -8.43 -34.86 4.30
C LEU A 139 -9.68 -34.18 4.84
N LEU A 140 -10.72 -34.94 5.21
CA LEU A 140 -11.95 -34.40 5.80
C LEU A 140 -11.67 -33.67 7.13
N VAL A 141 -10.79 -34.22 7.97
CA VAL A 141 -10.37 -33.57 9.21
C VAL A 141 -9.59 -32.27 8.93
N LEU A 142 -8.72 -32.28 7.92
CA LEU A 142 -7.96 -31.09 7.51
C LEU A 142 -8.82 -29.97 6.92
N LEU A 143 -10.03 -30.28 6.40
CA LEU A 143 -10.99 -29.25 5.98
C LEU A 143 -11.47 -28.38 7.15
N VAL A 144 -11.41 -28.88 8.40
CA VAL A 144 -11.87 -28.11 9.56
C VAL A 144 -11.00 -26.87 9.81
N PRO A 145 -9.67 -26.98 10.00
CA PRO A 145 -8.81 -25.82 10.14
C PRO A 145 -8.57 -25.07 8.81
N ALA A 146 -8.62 -25.75 7.66
CA ALA A 146 -8.31 -25.11 6.37
C ALA A 146 -9.50 -24.35 5.75
N VAL A 147 -10.74 -24.77 6.02
CA VAL A 147 -11.94 -24.22 5.37
C VAL A 147 -13.00 -23.81 6.38
N TRP A 148 -13.45 -24.73 7.23
CA TRP A 148 -14.61 -24.48 8.10
C TRP A 148 -14.36 -23.38 9.14
N THR A 149 -13.20 -23.41 9.80
CA THR A 149 -12.86 -22.45 10.84
C THR A 149 -12.60 -21.05 10.24
N PRO A 150 -11.81 -20.90 9.16
CA PRO A 150 -11.69 -19.64 8.43
C PRO A 150 -13.02 -19.09 7.91
N LEU A 151 -13.91 -19.93 7.38
CA LEU A 151 -15.25 -19.50 6.94
C LEU A 151 -16.05 -18.89 8.10
N ARG A 152 -16.06 -19.55 9.28
CA ARG A 152 -16.76 -19.05 10.46
C ARG A 152 -16.16 -17.73 10.96
N ALA A 153 -14.83 -17.63 10.98
CA ALA A 153 -14.15 -16.38 11.32
C ALA A 153 -14.54 -15.28 10.32
N ASN A 154 -14.54 -15.57 9.02
CA ASN A 154 -14.90 -14.57 8.01
C ASN A 154 -16.36 -14.12 8.12
N LEU A 155 -17.31 -15.01 8.44
CA LEU A 155 -18.71 -14.63 8.67
C LEU A 155 -18.86 -13.70 9.89
N LEU A 156 -18.12 -13.95 10.96
CA LEU A 156 -18.07 -13.07 12.14
C LEU A 156 -17.39 -11.73 11.82
N PHE A 157 -16.35 -11.75 11.00
CA PHE A 157 -15.73 -10.54 10.48
C PHE A 157 -16.72 -9.69 9.70
N VAL A 158 -17.50 -10.29 8.78
CA VAL A 158 -18.53 -9.58 8.00
C VAL A 158 -19.57 -8.95 8.91
N GLU A 159 -20.02 -9.66 9.96
CA GLU A 159 -20.89 -9.06 10.98
C GLU A 159 -20.21 -7.85 11.65
N GLY A 160 -18.97 -8.01 12.09
CA GLY A 160 -18.16 -6.93 12.66
C GLY A 160 -18.09 -5.70 11.76
N TYR A 161 -17.78 -5.91 10.49
CA TYR A 161 -17.67 -4.87 9.48
C TYR A 161 -19.00 -4.15 9.21
N LEU A 162 -20.12 -4.88 9.12
CA LEU A 162 -21.43 -4.28 8.82
C LEU A 162 -21.96 -3.36 9.92
N TYR A 163 -21.55 -3.57 11.18
CA TYR A 163 -22.01 -2.79 12.34
C TYR A 163 -20.97 -1.80 12.87
N HIS A 164 -19.83 -1.63 12.21
CA HIS A 164 -18.67 -0.90 12.76
C HIS A 164 -18.88 0.57 13.07
N VAL A 165 -19.85 1.21 12.40
CA VAL A 165 -20.28 2.59 12.69
C VAL A 165 -21.64 2.62 13.40
N SER A 166 -22.56 1.70 13.07
CA SER A 166 -23.92 1.74 13.61
C SER A 166 -24.05 1.16 15.02
N ASP A 167 -23.21 0.20 15.40
CA ASP A 167 -23.14 -0.41 16.72
C ASP A 167 -21.72 -0.93 17.01
N ILE A 168 -20.88 -0.05 17.55
CA ILE A 168 -19.47 -0.35 17.81
C ILE A 168 -19.27 -1.53 18.77
N ASN A 169 -20.15 -1.71 19.76
CA ASN A 169 -20.03 -2.79 20.74
C ASN A 169 -20.31 -4.14 20.08
N ARG A 170 -21.36 -4.23 19.26
CA ARG A 170 -21.64 -5.41 18.46
C ARG A 170 -20.51 -5.72 17.49
N SER A 171 -19.98 -4.68 16.83
CA SER A 171 -18.87 -4.80 15.90
C SER A 171 -17.64 -5.44 16.57
N ILE A 172 -17.16 -4.85 17.67
CA ILE A 172 -15.99 -5.33 18.41
C ILE A 172 -16.24 -6.75 18.94
N ALA A 173 -17.42 -7.05 19.48
CA ALA A 173 -17.74 -8.38 19.98
C ALA A 173 -17.71 -9.46 18.89
N ALA A 174 -18.22 -9.16 17.70
CA ALA A 174 -18.17 -10.08 16.56
C ALA A 174 -16.73 -10.30 16.08
N LEU A 175 -15.93 -9.23 16.00
CA LEU A 175 -14.54 -9.30 15.57
C LEU A 175 -13.66 -10.09 16.56
N GLU A 176 -13.75 -9.81 17.86
CA GLU A 176 -13.02 -10.57 18.88
C GLU A 176 -13.43 -12.04 18.90
N LYS A 177 -14.72 -12.34 18.72
CA LYS A 177 -15.19 -13.72 18.57
C LYS A 177 -14.61 -14.38 17.33
N GLY A 178 -14.51 -13.66 16.21
CA GLY A 178 -13.85 -14.14 14.99
C GLY A 178 -12.37 -14.47 15.21
N LEU A 179 -11.63 -13.55 15.84
CA LEU A 179 -10.22 -13.72 16.21
C LEU A 179 -9.99 -14.91 17.15
N SER A 180 -10.89 -15.11 18.11
CA SER A 180 -10.79 -16.22 19.07
C SER A 180 -10.79 -17.62 18.42
N LEU A 181 -11.22 -17.73 17.16
CA LEU A 181 -11.15 -18.98 16.39
C LEU A 181 -9.72 -19.35 15.94
N GLY A 182 -8.74 -18.46 16.10
CA GLY A 182 -7.32 -18.77 15.91
C GLY A 182 -6.92 -19.16 14.49
N THR A 183 -7.49 -18.49 13.49
CA THR A 183 -7.19 -18.74 12.07
C THR A 183 -5.90 -18.05 11.64
N TYR A 184 -5.41 -18.39 10.43
CA TYR A 184 -4.22 -17.77 9.83
C TYR A 184 -4.48 -16.34 9.29
N ALA A 185 -5.74 -15.88 9.31
CA ALA A 185 -6.16 -14.61 8.72
C ALA A 185 -6.27 -13.48 9.77
N ASP A 186 -5.59 -13.62 10.90
CA ASP A 186 -5.65 -12.64 11.99
C ASP A 186 -5.00 -11.30 11.64
N ILE A 187 -3.98 -11.30 10.77
CA ILE A 187 -3.37 -10.06 10.26
C ILE A 187 -4.37 -9.22 9.45
N GLU A 188 -5.25 -9.89 8.68
CA GLU A 188 -6.29 -9.22 7.90
C GLU A 188 -7.30 -8.49 8.78
N TYR A 189 -7.59 -9.00 9.96
CA TYR A 189 -8.44 -8.27 10.90
C TYR A 189 -7.79 -6.95 11.34
N GLY A 190 -6.46 -6.92 11.50
CA GLY A 190 -5.73 -5.69 11.83
C GLY A 190 -5.78 -4.66 10.70
N TYR A 191 -5.52 -5.09 9.46
CA TYR A 191 -5.59 -4.21 8.29
C TYR A 191 -7.00 -3.66 8.07
N ASN A 192 -8.02 -4.50 8.28
CA ASN A 192 -9.39 -4.04 8.21
C ASN A 192 -9.77 -3.14 9.38
N ALA A 193 -9.32 -3.42 10.60
CA ALA A 193 -9.53 -2.52 11.75
C ALA A 193 -8.89 -1.15 11.51
N TYR A 194 -7.68 -1.11 10.93
CA TYR A 194 -7.04 0.12 10.47
C TYR A 194 -7.91 0.89 9.46
N ASN A 195 -8.37 0.22 8.40
CA ASN A 195 -9.21 0.84 7.37
C ASN A 195 -10.54 1.34 7.95
N MET A 196 -11.22 0.51 8.74
CA MET A 196 -12.45 0.84 9.45
C MET A 196 -12.26 2.06 10.35
N TYR A 197 -11.19 2.09 11.13
CA TYR A 197 -10.89 3.19 12.03
C TYR A 197 -10.63 4.49 11.28
N THR A 198 -9.61 4.50 10.42
CA THR A 198 -9.12 5.71 9.77
C THR A 198 -10.09 6.28 8.73
N LYS A 199 -10.81 5.43 8.02
CA LYS A 199 -11.71 5.85 6.93
C LYS A 199 -13.10 6.24 7.42
N ASP A 200 -13.68 5.43 8.30
CA ASP A 200 -15.10 5.54 8.63
C ASP A 200 -15.32 5.96 10.09
N GLN A 201 -14.70 5.28 11.05
CA GLN A 201 -15.03 5.47 12.47
C GLN A 201 -14.47 6.78 13.02
N LEU A 202 -13.27 7.20 12.60
CA LEU A 202 -12.68 8.47 13.03
C LEU A 202 -13.55 9.69 12.68
N PRO A 203 -14.07 9.85 11.44
CA PRO A 203 -14.96 10.96 11.10
C PRO A 203 -16.42 10.77 11.54
N LEU A 204 -16.93 9.53 11.63
CA LEU A 204 -18.37 9.27 11.84
C LEU A 204 -18.75 8.97 13.31
N LEU A 205 -17.82 8.47 14.13
CA LEU A 205 -18.08 8.20 15.55
C LEU A 205 -17.65 9.36 16.44
N HIS A 206 -18.26 9.43 17.62
CA HIS A 206 -18.00 10.45 18.63
C HIS A 206 -17.88 9.83 20.02
N ASP A 207 -17.27 10.59 20.94
CA ASP A 207 -17.17 10.28 22.37
C ASP A 207 -16.67 8.83 22.63
N ALA A 208 -17.35 8.10 23.52
CA ALA A 208 -17.00 6.74 23.92
C ALA A 208 -16.96 5.75 22.75
N ALA A 209 -17.78 5.93 21.71
CA ALA A 209 -17.78 5.03 20.56
C ALA A 209 -16.51 5.19 19.72
N ARG A 210 -16.03 6.43 19.54
CA ARG A 210 -14.78 6.72 18.84
C ARG A 210 -13.57 6.21 19.62
N VAL A 211 -13.57 6.38 20.94
CA VAL A 211 -12.52 5.84 21.82
C VAL A 211 -12.48 4.32 21.76
N ALA A 212 -13.63 3.63 21.85
CA ALA A 212 -13.68 2.18 21.73
C ALA A 212 -13.18 1.66 20.38
N ALA A 213 -13.50 2.36 19.28
CA ALA A 213 -12.98 2.04 17.96
C ALA A 213 -11.45 2.19 17.88
N TYR A 214 -10.92 3.29 18.41
CA TYR A 214 -9.48 3.53 18.51
C TYR A 214 -8.79 2.43 19.34
N GLU A 215 -9.28 2.14 20.53
CA GLU A 215 -8.69 1.15 21.44
C GLU A 215 -8.68 -0.25 20.82
N TYR A 216 -9.73 -0.62 20.11
CA TYR A 216 -9.79 -1.88 19.39
C TYR A 216 -8.74 -1.93 18.27
N ALA A 217 -8.65 -0.89 17.42
CA ALA A 217 -7.66 -0.81 16.34
C ALA A 217 -6.22 -0.82 16.89
N LEU A 218 -5.95 -0.06 17.96
CA LEU A 218 -4.67 -0.04 18.66
C LEU A 218 -4.30 -1.44 19.19
N SER A 219 -5.23 -2.11 19.87
CA SER A 219 -5.03 -3.42 20.48
C SER A 219 -4.73 -4.49 19.44
N ILE A 220 -5.51 -4.58 18.38
CA ILE A 220 -5.31 -5.61 17.36
C ILE A 220 -4.02 -5.39 16.56
N LEU A 221 -3.71 -4.16 16.15
CA LEU A 221 -2.48 -3.86 15.43
C LEU A 221 -1.24 -4.07 16.30
N SER A 222 -1.33 -3.78 17.61
CA SER A 222 -0.24 -4.09 18.55
C SER A 222 0.01 -5.59 18.65
N ARG A 223 -1.07 -6.41 18.77
CA ARG A 223 -0.97 -7.88 18.74
C ARG A 223 -0.42 -8.39 17.42
N ASN A 224 -0.81 -7.80 16.29
CA ASN A 224 -0.29 -8.18 14.99
C ASN A 224 1.19 -7.84 14.86
N LEU A 225 1.64 -6.67 15.32
CA LEU A 225 3.07 -6.30 15.27
C LEU A 225 3.92 -7.23 16.14
N GLU A 226 3.44 -7.57 17.34
CA GLU A 226 4.13 -8.52 18.23
C GLU A 226 4.24 -9.92 17.59
N ARG A 227 3.19 -10.37 16.89
CA ARG A 227 3.17 -11.67 16.21
C ARG A 227 3.94 -11.68 14.88
N TYR A 228 3.95 -10.56 14.18
CA TYR A 228 4.50 -10.39 12.83
C TYR A 228 5.48 -9.20 12.77
N PRO A 229 6.60 -9.22 13.54
CA PRO A 229 7.52 -8.08 13.67
C PRO A 229 8.30 -7.75 12.39
N TYR A 230 8.16 -8.55 11.34
CA TYR A 230 8.75 -8.30 10.02
C TYR A 230 7.81 -7.51 9.10
N ASP A 231 6.56 -7.26 9.52
CA ASP A 231 5.55 -6.66 8.68
C ASP A 231 5.51 -5.12 8.85
N GLY A 232 6.19 -4.44 7.93
CA GLY A 232 6.27 -2.98 7.92
C GLY A 232 4.94 -2.28 7.69
N GLN A 233 3.94 -2.97 7.13
CA GLN A 233 2.60 -2.43 6.92
C GLN A 233 1.86 -2.30 8.25
N THR A 234 1.87 -3.34 9.08
CA THR A 234 1.31 -3.34 10.43
C THR A 234 1.96 -2.26 11.29
N ALA A 235 3.31 -2.14 11.26
CA ALA A 235 4.01 -1.07 11.99
C ALA A 235 3.56 0.33 11.52
N THR A 236 3.46 0.55 10.21
CA THR A 236 2.98 1.82 9.63
C THR A 236 1.53 2.11 10.04
N TYR A 237 0.66 1.11 10.00
CA TYR A 237 -0.76 1.24 10.35
C TYR A 237 -0.95 1.49 11.84
N LEU A 238 -0.22 0.79 12.71
CA LEU A 238 -0.23 1.02 14.14
C LEU A 238 0.17 2.45 14.47
N ALA A 239 1.29 2.91 13.89
CA ALA A 239 1.74 4.29 14.06
C ALA A 239 0.69 5.31 13.60
N HIS A 240 0.02 5.06 12.47
CA HIS A 240 -0.99 5.98 11.96
C HIS A 240 -2.27 5.99 12.82
N VAL A 241 -2.70 4.85 13.36
CA VAL A 241 -3.81 4.80 14.33
C VAL A 241 -3.45 5.62 15.56
N MET A 242 -2.24 5.44 16.10
CA MET A 242 -1.74 6.20 17.24
C MET A 242 -1.62 7.71 16.94
N ASP A 243 -1.13 8.09 15.76
CA ASP A 243 -1.02 9.49 15.33
C ASP A 243 -2.40 10.15 15.18
N SER A 244 -3.41 9.35 14.81
CA SER A 244 -4.80 9.75 14.63
C SER A 244 -5.66 9.47 15.88
N ALA A 245 -5.05 9.41 17.07
CA ALA A 245 -5.78 9.19 18.30
C ALA A 245 -6.83 10.30 18.52
N PRO A 246 -8.01 9.95 19.05
CA PRO A 246 -9.05 10.93 19.30
C PRO A 246 -8.61 11.85 20.47
N PRO A 247 -9.07 13.12 20.54
CA PRO A 247 -8.60 14.09 21.54
C PRO A 247 -8.73 13.64 23.00
N GLU A 248 -9.63 12.70 23.27
CA GLU A 248 -9.89 12.09 24.57
C GLU A 248 -8.77 11.15 25.04
N VAL A 249 -7.91 10.68 24.13
CA VAL A 249 -6.87 9.69 24.40
C VAL A 249 -5.50 10.35 24.48
N THR A 250 -4.74 10.01 25.53
CA THR A 250 -3.34 10.38 25.64
C THR A 250 -2.47 9.34 24.96
N VAL A 251 -1.73 9.75 23.92
CA VAL A 251 -0.81 8.88 23.18
C VAL A 251 0.51 8.75 23.92
N ASP A 252 1.01 7.52 24.08
CA ASP A 252 2.38 7.27 24.49
C ASP A 252 3.33 7.59 23.33
N GLU A 253 3.92 8.78 23.37
CA GLU A 253 4.88 9.24 22.35
C GLU A 253 6.13 8.35 22.28
N THR A 254 6.57 7.78 23.41
CA THR A 254 7.77 6.92 23.42
C THR A 254 7.50 5.64 22.64
N PHE A 255 6.33 5.04 22.87
CA PHE A 255 5.89 3.88 22.10
C PHE A 255 5.67 4.23 20.63
N LEU A 256 5.02 5.36 20.32
CA LEU A 256 4.81 5.81 18.94
C LEU A 256 6.12 5.94 18.17
N ARG A 257 7.12 6.62 18.75
CA ARG A 257 8.44 6.77 18.11
C ARG A 257 9.16 5.44 17.92
N HIS A 258 8.98 4.49 18.83
CA HIS A 258 9.52 3.14 18.67
C HIS A 258 8.89 2.42 17.48
N VAL A 259 7.55 2.45 17.36
CA VAL A 259 6.82 1.84 16.24
C VAL A 259 7.18 2.52 14.91
N LEU A 260 7.34 3.85 14.90
CA LEU A 260 7.78 4.60 13.71
C LEU A 260 9.19 4.23 13.28
N ALA A 261 10.12 4.07 14.23
CA ALA A 261 11.49 3.62 13.94
C ALA A 261 11.50 2.22 13.30
N GLU A 262 10.67 1.30 13.81
CA GLU A 262 10.51 -0.04 13.22
C GLU A 262 9.90 0.02 11.82
N ALA A 263 8.84 0.82 11.61
CA ALA A 263 8.24 1.01 10.29
C ALA A 263 9.25 1.58 9.27
N ILE A 264 10.09 2.53 9.69
CA ILE A 264 11.17 3.10 8.87
C ILE A 264 12.24 2.05 8.57
N GLU A 265 12.63 1.21 9.53
CA GLU A 265 13.63 0.17 9.30
C GLU A 265 13.15 -0.88 8.28
N LEU A 266 11.87 -1.27 8.38
CA LEU A 266 11.24 -2.26 7.51
C LEU A 266 10.93 -1.69 6.11
N SER A 267 10.63 -0.40 6.00
CA SER A 267 10.32 0.27 4.73
C SER A 267 10.92 1.68 4.62
N PRO A 268 12.25 1.81 4.46
CA PRO A 268 12.98 3.08 4.64
C PRO A 268 12.64 4.17 3.63
N ARG A 269 12.09 3.80 2.47
CA ARG A 269 11.73 4.73 1.39
C ARG A 269 10.25 5.09 1.37
N ARG A 270 9.46 4.63 2.33
CA ARG A 270 8.04 4.94 2.41
C ARG A 270 7.86 6.26 3.14
N ALA A 271 7.22 7.25 2.51
CA ALA A 271 7.01 8.56 3.11
C ALA A 271 6.25 8.50 4.45
N GLN A 272 5.16 7.73 4.52
CA GLN A 272 4.19 7.83 5.61
C GLN A 272 4.81 7.79 7.03
N PRO A 273 5.67 6.83 7.42
CA PRO A 273 6.34 6.85 8.74
C PRO A 273 7.21 8.09 8.99
N TRP A 274 7.97 8.55 8.00
CA TRP A 274 8.83 9.73 8.14
C TRP A 274 8.03 11.01 8.38
N TYR A 275 6.91 11.17 7.69
CA TYR A 275 6.03 12.32 7.88
C TYR A 275 5.37 12.29 9.26
N MET A 276 4.92 11.12 9.72
CA MET A 276 4.37 10.98 11.08
C MET A 276 5.42 11.32 12.15
N GLU A 277 6.66 10.83 12.02
CA GLU A 277 7.75 11.14 12.94
C GLU A 277 8.07 12.65 12.98
N ALA A 278 8.12 13.31 11.82
CA ALA A 278 8.31 14.75 11.73
C ALA A 278 7.15 15.53 12.35
N ASN A 279 5.91 15.07 12.14
CA ASN A 279 4.68 15.70 12.62
C ASN A 279 4.59 15.73 14.15
N ILE A 280 5.17 14.76 14.87
CA ILE A 280 5.27 14.80 16.34
C ILE A 280 5.93 16.11 16.79
N SER A 281 7.03 16.48 16.14
CA SER A 281 7.75 17.71 16.46
C SER A 281 7.00 18.95 15.98
N LEU A 282 6.39 18.91 14.79
CA LEU A 282 5.66 20.05 14.24
C LEU A 282 4.43 20.41 15.09
N ARG A 283 3.66 19.43 15.55
CA ARG A 283 2.53 19.66 16.47
C ARG A 283 2.97 20.30 17.78
N LYS A 284 4.13 19.90 18.33
CA LYS A 284 4.71 20.57 19.51
C LYS A 284 5.10 22.01 19.21
N ALA A 285 5.58 22.30 18.01
CA ALA A 285 5.95 23.64 17.59
C ALA A 285 4.75 24.60 17.55
N ASP A 286 3.55 24.09 17.25
CA ASP A 286 2.32 24.90 17.18
C ASP A 286 1.85 25.43 18.54
N ALA A 287 2.28 24.81 19.65
CA ALA A 287 2.04 25.32 20.99
C ALA A 287 2.85 26.59 21.32
N PHE A 288 3.82 26.98 20.48
CA PHE A 288 4.70 28.11 20.72
C PHE A 288 4.49 29.25 19.73
N PRO A 289 4.64 30.51 20.16
CA PRO A 289 4.51 31.68 19.28
C PRO A 289 5.44 31.61 18.05
N PRO A 290 5.03 32.18 16.91
CA PRO A 290 5.91 32.35 15.75
C PRO A 290 7.25 32.98 16.15
N ARG A 291 8.35 32.50 15.56
CA ARG A 291 9.74 32.97 15.79
C ARG A 291 10.29 32.78 17.21
N SER A 292 9.60 32.05 18.09
CA SER A 292 10.17 31.68 19.40
C SER A 292 11.32 30.66 19.27
N PRO A 293 12.34 30.71 20.15
CA PRO A 293 13.42 29.72 20.17
C PRO A 293 12.92 28.28 20.33
N GLU A 294 11.86 28.08 21.12
CA GLU A 294 11.23 26.78 21.36
C GLU A 294 10.57 26.24 20.10
N ARG A 295 9.81 27.08 19.37
CA ARG A 295 9.25 26.73 18.06
C ARG A 295 10.37 26.34 17.10
N ALA A 296 11.41 27.16 16.99
CA ALA A 296 12.56 26.88 16.11
C ALA A 296 13.26 25.56 16.47
N ARG A 297 13.36 25.20 17.75
CA ARG A 297 13.92 23.90 18.18
C ARG A 297 13.12 22.73 17.62
N HIS A 298 11.80 22.79 17.71
CA HIS A 298 10.92 21.72 17.20
C HIS A 298 10.92 21.64 15.67
N PHE A 299 10.96 22.77 14.96
CA PHE A 299 11.16 22.78 13.51
C PHE A 299 12.48 22.14 13.10
N ARG A 300 13.59 22.40 13.82
CA ARG A 300 14.88 21.74 13.56
C ARG A 300 14.85 20.23 13.79
N GLU A 301 14.03 19.75 14.73
CA GLU A 301 13.82 18.32 14.93
C GLU A 301 13.13 17.68 13.72
N ALA A 302 12.04 18.29 13.24
CA ALA A 302 11.36 17.84 12.03
C ALA A 302 12.26 17.90 10.78
N VAL A 303 13.07 18.96 10.64
CA VAL A 303 14.05 19.07 9.55
C VAL A 303 15.01 17.89 9.54
N ARG A 304 15.57 17.49 10.68
CA ARG A 304 16.50 16.34 10.75
C ARG A 304 15.84 15.04 10.26
N VAL A 305 14.56 14.83 10.58
CA VAL A 305 13.79 13.67 10.11
C VAL A 305 13.64 13.71 8.59
N PHE A 306 13.22 14.86 8.04
CA PHE A 306 13.06 14.99 6.59
C PHE A 306 14.38 14.97 5.80
N GLU A 307 15.47 15.51 6.34
CA GLU A 307 16.79 15.40 5.70
C GLU A 307 17.26 13.94 5.61
N ALA A 308 17.03 13.15 6.67
CA ALA A 308 17.31 11.72 6.66
C ALA A 308 16.44 10.98 5.62
N TYR A 309 15.15 11.30 5.52
CA TYR A 309 14.26 10.75 4.49
C TYR A 309 14.70 11.12 3.07
N ALA A 310 14.98 12.41 2.83
CA ALA A 310 15.40 12.92 1.53
C ALA A 310 16.71 12.27 1.05
N ALA A 311 17.60 11.85 1.96
CA ALA A 311 18.82 11.14 1.60
C ALA A 311 18.56 9.74 0.99
N MET A 312 17.42 9.11 1.31
CA MET A 312 17.08 7.74 0.87
C MET A 312 16.13 7.71 -0.32
N GLU A 313 15.31 8.74 -0.44
CA GLU A 313 14.18 8.79 -1.36
C GLU A 313 14.45 9.79 -2.50
N PRO A 314 14.22 9.41 -3.78
CA PRO A 314 14.62 10.23 -4.93
C PRO A 314 13.48 11.06 -5.54
N THR A 315 12.48 11.52 -4.77
CA THR A 315 11.35 12.32 -5.28
C THR A 315 11.41 13.79 -4.83
N PRO A 316 10.76 14.71 -5.56
CA PRO A 316 10.74 16.13 -5.20
C PRO A 316 9.95 16.48 -3.93
N VAL A 317 9.02 15.63 -3.48
CA VAL A 317 8.06 15.96 -2.41
C VAL A 317 8.76 16.38 -1.11
N ALA A 318 9.68 15.55 -0.62
CA ALA A 318 10.41 15.83 0.62
C ALA A 318 11.28 17.10 0.53
N ARG A 319 11.78 17.44 -0.67
CA ARG A 319 12.61 18.63 -0.89
C ARG A 319 11.80 19.90 -0.72
N TYR A 320 10.58 19.94 -1.25
CA TYR A 320 9.69 21.08 -1.07
C TYR A 320 9.13 21.14 0.36
N ALA A 321 8.93 20.01 1.04
CA ALA A 321 8.63 20.03 2.47
C ALA A 321 9.78 20.68 3.27
N LEU A 322 11.03 20.27 3.01
CA LEU A 322 12.22 20.87 3.62
C LEU A 322 12.34 22.37 3.32
N SER A 323 12.13 22.79 2.06
CA SER A 323 12.24 24.20 1.71
C SER A 323 11.29 25.07 2.54
N ASN A 324 10.03 24.64 2.69
CA ASN A 324 9.04 25.31 3.53
C ASN A 324 9.42 25.33 5.01
N LEU A 325 10.03 24.26 5.54
CA LEU A 325 10.49 24.23 6.93
C LEU A 325 11.67 25.18 7.18
N TYR A 326 12.59 25.31 6.22
CA TYR A 326 13.70 26.27 6.31
C TYR A 326 13.24 27.72 6.19
N ILE A 327 12.20 28.00 5.39
CA ILE A 327 11.53 29.31 5.42
C ILE A 327 10.99 29.62 6.82
N ALA A 328 10.32 28.66 7.46
CA ALA A 328 9.80 28.84 8.82
C ALA A 328 10.91 29.03 9.88
N LEU A 329 12.14 28.62 9.58
CA LEU A 329 13.34 28.79 10.40
C LEU A 329 14.15 30.06 10.09
N ASP A 330 13.67 30.90 9.17
CA ASP A 330 14.37 32.11 8.70
C ASP A 330 15.76 31.80 8.07
N ASP A 331 15.86 30.67 7.37
CA ASP A 331 17.05 30.25 6.62
C ASP A 331 16.74 30.14 5.11
N PRO A 332 16.71 31.27 4.39
CA PRO A 332 16.38 31.29 2.97
C PRO A 332 17.44 30.59 2.10
N VAL A 333 18.69 30.47 2.57
CA VAL A 333 19.78 29.84 1.82
C VAL A 333 19.54 28.34 1.74
N SER A 334 19.26 27.69 2.88
CA SER A 334 18.90 26.28 2.92
C SER A 334 17.57 26.01 2.23
N ALA A 335 16.59 26.90 2.40
CA ALA A 335 15.30 26.77 1.73
C ALA A 335 15.45 26.74 0.20
N LYS A 336 16.25 27.67 -0.35
CA LYS A 336 16.54 27.71 -1.78
C LYS A 336 17.28 26.47 -2.25
N ARG A 337 18.30 26.00 -1.52
CA ARG A 337 19.04 24.79 -1.86
C ARG A 337 18.10 23.60 -2.07
N TRP A 338 17.22 23.35 -1.11
CA TRP A 338 16.26 22.26 -1.17
C TRP A 338 15.23 22.45 -2.31
N ALA A 339 14.73 23.67 -2.51
CA ALA A 339 13.82 23.94 -3.63
C ALA A 339 14.48 23.72 -5.00
N ASP A 340 15.74 24.13 -5.18
CA ASP A 340 16.49 23.90 -6.42
C ASP A 340 16.68 22.39 -6.68
N GLU A 341 16.99 21.61 -5.63
CA GLU A 341 17.05 20.15 -5.73
C GLU A 341 15.70 19.54 -6.10
N GLY A 342 14.61 19.98 -5.44
CA GLY A 342 13.25 19.55 -5.77
C GLY A 342 12.88 19.85 -7.23
N LEU A 343 13.22 21.04 -7.72
CA LEU A 343 13.01 21.44 -9.10
C LEU A 343 13.77 20.56 -10.08
N SER A 344 15.00 20.15 -9.75
CA SER A 344 15.81 19.27 -10.58
C SER A 344 15.26 17.83 -10.69
N LEU A 345 14.50 17.40 -9.67
CA LEU A 345 13.86 16.07 -9.61
C LEU A 345 12.45 16.07 -10.21
N TYR A 346 11.84 17.23 -10.40
CA TYR A 346 10.49 17.36 -10.95
C TYR A 346 10.46 17.16 -12.48
N ARG A 347 10.21 15.93 -12.91
CA ARG A 347 10.24 15.52 -14.33
C ARG A 347 8.89 15.51 -15.03
N GLU A 348 7.86 15.16 -14.29
CA GLU A 348 6.47 15.05 -14.75
C GLU A 348 5.54 15.67 -13.72
N ALA A 349 4.27 15.88 -14.09
CA ALA A 349 3.28 16.46 -13.20
C ALA A 349 3.08 15.53 -11.99
N ASP A 350 3.37 16.05 -10.79
CA ASP A 350 3.20 15.35 -9.52
C ASP A 350 2.53 16.31 -8.53
N VAL A 351 1.23 16.08 -8.31
CA VAL A 351 0.38 16.89 -7.42
C VAL A 351 0.97 16.95 -6.00
N SER A 352 1.51 15.83 -5.52
CA SER A 352 2.06 15.70 -4.17
C SER A 352 3.27 16.62 -3.97
N ALA A 353 4.05 16.86 -5.03
CA ALA A 353 5.18 17.77 -5.01
C ALA A 353 4.79 19.20 -5.38
N ALA A 354 3.79 19.38 -6.25
CA ALA A 354 3.34 20.69 -6.72
C ALA A 354 2.73 21.53 -5.60
N GLU A 355 1.91 20.95 -4.71
CA GLU A 355 1.32 21.68 -3.58
C GLU A 355 2.37 22.37 -2.67
N PRO A 356 3.35 21.66 -2.09
CA PRO A 356 4.38 22.30 -1.28
C PRO A 356 5.31 23.20 -2.11
N ALA A 357 5.51 22.92 -3.41
CA ALA A 357 6.29 23.78 -4.30
C ALA A 357 5.62 25.15 -4.51
N VAL A 358 4.32 25.19 -4.79
CA VAL A 358 3.54 26.43 -4.94
C VAL A 358 3.70 27.30 -3.70
N LYS A 359 3.54 26.71 -2.51
CA LYS A 359 3.72 27.43 -1.23
C LYS A 359 5.08 28.09 -1.12
N TYR A 360 6.14 27.37 -1.47
CA TYR A 360 7.51 27.91 -1.47
C TYR A 360 7.69 29.04 -2.50
N TYR A 361 7.30 28.81 -3.75
CA TYR A 361 7.53 29.77 -4.84
C TYR A 361 6.68 31.03 -4.72
N ILE A 362 5.47 30.95 -4.16
CA ILE A 362 4.69 32.14 -3.79
C ILE A 362 5.42 32.92 -2.69
N TYR A 363 5.93 32.25 -1.65
CA TYR A 363 6.63 32.92 -0.55
C TYR A 363 7.87 33.70 -1.02
N VAL A 364 8.66 33.14 -1.94
CA VAL A 364 9.84 33.82 -2.50
C VAL A 364 9.52 34.72 -3.69
N GLU A 365 8.23 34.93 -3.99
CA GLU A 365 7.72 35.78 -5.08
C GLU A 365 8.20 35.36 -6.49
N ASP A 366 8.56 34.08 -6.67
CA ASP A 366 8.85 33.49 -7.97
C ASP A 366 7.55 32.99 -8.61
N TYR A 367 6.76 33.96 -9.07
CA TYR A 367 5.45 33.69 -9.66
C TYR A 367 5.54 32.88 -10.96
N ALA A 368 6.69 32.88 -11.65
CA ALA A 368 6.87 32.09 -12.86
C ALA A 368 6.88 30.59 -12.54
N ASN A 369 7.66 30.17 -11.53
CA ASN A 369 7.64 28.79 -11.06
C ASN A 369 6.33 28.45 -10.35
N ALA A 370 5.78 29.34 -9.51
CA ALA A 370 4.48 29.10 -8.89
C ALA A 370 3.37 28.84 -9.93
N ALA A 371 3.32 29.61 -11.02
CA ALA A 371 2.37 29.39 -12.11
C ALA A 371 2.59 28.04 -12.83
N ARG A 372 3.85 27.57 -12.94
CA ARG A 372 4.14 26.25 -13.50
C ARG A 372 3.51 25.14 -12.68
N PHE A 373 3.73 25.12 -11.37
CA PHE A 373 3.17 24.08 -10.49
C PHE A 373 1.65 24.18 -10.35
N LEU A 374 1.09 25.40 -10.30
CA LEU A 374 -0.37 25.61 -10.30
C LEU A 374 -1.06 25.06 -11.55
N ARG A 375 -0.41 25.09 -12.72
CA ARG A 375 -0.96 24.46 -13.94
C ARG A 375 -1.12 22.95 -13.77
N ASP A 376 -0.17 22.30 -13.12
CA ASP A 376 -0.20 20.86 -12.89
C ASP A 376 -1.34 20.50 -11.92
N LEU A 377 -1.52 21.29 -10.85
CA LEU A 377 -2.65 21.15 -9.91
C LEU A 377 -4.01 21.36 -10.60
N VAL A 378 -4.14 22.39 -11.43
CA VAL A 378 -5.38 22.65 -12.20
C VAL A 378 -5.64 21.58 -13.26
N ALA A 379 -4.60 20.98 -13.84
CA ALA A 379 -4.75 19.90 -14.80
C ALA A 379 -5.27 18.63 -14.14
N ASP A 380 -4.85 18.34 -12.91
CA ASP A 380 -5.32 17.20 -12.12
C ASP A 380 -6.77 17.39 -11.65
N ASN A 381 -7.09 18.55 -11.07
CA ASN A 381 -8.44 18.89 -10.66
C ASN A 381 -8.99 20.10 -11.42
N PRO A 382 -9.45 19.90 -12.67
CA PRO A 382 -9.95 21.00 -13.47
C PRO A 382 -11.25 21.58 -12.89
N THR A 383 -11.99 20.91 -12.03
CA THR A 383 -13.22 21.47 -11.45
C THR A 383 -12.98 22.34 -10.21
N ASP A 384 -11.73 22.46 -9.77
CA ASP A 384 -11.36 23.35 -8.69
C ASP A 384 -11.23 24.80 -9.20
N TYR A 385 -12.24 25.61 -8.87
CA TYR A 385 -12.29 27.01 -9.30
C TYR A 385 -11.34 27.90 -8.50
N ASP A 386 -11.04 27.55 -7.25
CA ASP A 386 -10.09 28.27 -6.40
C ASP A 386 -8.66 28.10 -6.96
N LEU A 387 -8.25 26.88 -7.31
CA LEU A 387 -6.94 26.62 -7.94
C LEU A 387 -6.77 27.35 -9.28
N ARG A 388 -7.83 27.38 -10.10
CA ARG A 388 -7.83 28.12 -11.37
C ARG A 388 -7.71 29.63 -11.16
N TYR A 389 -8.33 30.14 -10.10
CA TYR A 389 -8.25 31.54 -9.74
C TYR A 389 -6.86 31.92 -9.23
N ASP A 390 -6.27 31.10 -8.37
CA ASP A 390 -4.88 31.25 -7.91
C ASP A 390 -3.90 31.20 -9.10
N LEU A 391 -4.14 30.30 -10.06
CA LEU A 391 -3.38 30.26 -11.31
C LEU A 391 -3.52 31.56 -12.10
N ALA A 392 -4.73 32.10 -12.26
CA ALA A 392 -4.94 33.36 -12.99
C ALA A 392 -4.21 34.54 -12.32
N LYS A 393 -4.29 34.65 -10.99
CA LYS A 393 -3.56 35.65 -10.21
C LYS A 393 -2.06 35.52 -10.37
N THR A 394 -1.53 34.30 -10.23
CA THR A 394 -0.11 34.02 -10.34
C THR A 394 0.41 34.29 -11.77
N LEU A 395 -0.39 33.98 -12.79
CA LEU A 395 -0.06 34.32 -14.18
C LEU A 395 0.04 35.82 -14.40
N LEU A 396 -0.88 36.62 -13.84
CA LEU A 396 -0.80 38.07 -13.90
C LEU A 396 0.48 38.59 -13.22
N LEU A 397 0.77 38.11 -12.01
CA LEU A 397 1.95 38.50 -11.23
C LEU A 397 3.27 38.10 -11.91
N SER A 398 3.27 37.00 -12.66
CA SER A 398 4.41 36.57 -13.48
C SER A 398 4.56 37.33 -14.81
N GLY A 399 3.70 38.32 -15.09
CA GLY A 399 3.71 39.10 -16.35
C GLY A 399 3.01 38.43 -17.53
N GLN A 400 2.41 37.24 -17.35
CA GLN A 400 1.70 36.48 -18.38
C GLN A 400 0.22 36.90 -18.49
N ARG A 401 -0.04 38.21 -18.68
CA ARG A 401 -1.40 38.78 -18.66
C ARG A 401 -2.36 38.09 -19.64
N ALA A 402 -1.92 37.81 -20.87
CA ALA A 402 -2.79 37.17 -21.87
C ALA A 402 -3.27 35.79 -21.41
N ALA A 403 -2.37 34.98 -20.83
CA ALA A 403 -2.74 33.69 -20.28
C ALA A 403 -3.69 33.82 -19.07
N ALA A 404 -3.46 34.81 -18.20
CA ALA A 404 -4.35 35.11 -17.08
C ALA A 404 -5.78 35.45 -17.56
N VAL A 405 -5.91 36.29 -18.59
CA VAL A 405 -7.21 36.64 -19.21
C VAL A 405 -7.91 35.39 -19.73
N THR A 406 -7.20 34.51 -20.45
CA THR A 406 -7.78 33.24 -20.95
C THR A 406 -8.32 32.36 -19.82
N VAL A 407 -7.60 32.25 -18.71
CA VAL A 407 -8.06 31.48 -17.54
C VAL A 407 -9.32 32.12 -16.93
N VAL A 408 -9.35 33.45 -16.80
CA VAL A 408 -10.52 34.19 -16.30
C VAL A 408 -11.74 34.05 -17.20
N GLU A 409 -11.59 34.13 -18.52
CA GLU A 409 -12.69 33.92 -19.47
C GLU A 409 -13.28 32.52 -19.34
N LYS A 410 -12.42 31.51 -19.18
CA LYS A 410 -12.86 30.14 -18.93
C LYS A 410 -13.56 30.00 -17.58
N LEU A 411 -13.04 30.63 -16.53
CA LEU A 411 -13.69 30.68 -15.21
C LEU A 411 -15.07 31.32 -15.26
N ARG A 412 -15.24 32.44 -15.95
CA ARG A 412 -16.56 33.09 -16.13
C ARG A 412 -17.59 32.17 -16.79
N LYS A 413 -17.14 31.36 -17.75
CA LYS A 413 -17.99 30.40 -18.44
C LYS A 413 -18.35 29.20 -17.55
N ASP A 414 -17.36 28.65 -16.86
CA ASP A 414 -17.50 27.39 -16.11
C ASP A 414 -18.10 27.63 -14.70
N ALA A 415 -17.93 28.82 -14.12
CA ALA A 415 -18.46 29.24 -12.81
C ALA A 415 -18.88 30.74 -12.84
N PRO A 416 -20.05 31.07 -13.41
CA PRO A 416 -20.52 32.44 -13.51
C PRO A 416 -20.67 33.11 -12.14
N GLY A 417 -20.15 34.34 -11.97
CA GLY A 417 -20.25 35.10 -10.73
C GLY A 417 -19.19 34.77 -9.67
N PHE A 418 -18.31 33.79 -9.93
CA PHE A 418 -17.21 33.45 -9.03
C PHE A 418 -16.13 34.54 -9.05
N ILE A 419 -15.63 34.90 -10.23
CA ILE A 419 -14.50 35.85 -10.37
C ILE A 419 -14.91 37.30 -10.15
N GLU A 420 -16.18 37.62 -10.37
CA GLU A 420 -16.76 38.96 -10.18
C GLU A 420 -16.73 39.42 -8.70
N GLN A 421 -16.41 38.52 -7.77
CA GLN A 421 -16.23 38.82 -6.35
C GLN A 421 -14.92 39.59 -6.06
N ASP A 422 -13.96 39.62 -6.99
CA ASP A 422 -12.71 40.37 -6.90
C ASP A 422 -12.58 41.41 -8.04
N PRO A 423 -13.30 42.55 -7.96
CA PRO A 423 -13.27 43.58 -9.00
C PRO A 423 -11.89 44.25 -9.15
N ALA A 424 -11.07 44.26 -8.10
CA ALA A 424 -9.72 44.83 -8.15
C ALA A 424 -8.80 43.98 -9.05
N PHE A 425 -8.92 42.66 -8.98
CA PHE A 425 -8.20 41.75 -9.86
C PHE A 425 -8.60 41.90 -11.34
N LEU A 426 -9.91 42.01 -11.61
CA LEU A 426 -10.41 42.25 -12.98
C LEU A 426 -9.90 43.58 -13.55
N GLN A 427 -9.91 44.64 -12.74
CA GLN A 427 -9.34 45.93 -13.11
C GLN A 427 -7.84 45.83 -13.41
N ALA A 428 -7.07 45.06 -12.63
CA ALA A 428 -5.65 44.84 -12.86
C ALA A 428 -5.35 44.06 -14.15
N LEU A 429 -6.29 43.22 -14.60
CA LEU A 429 -6.24 42.54 -15.90
C LEU A 429 -6.67 43.43 -17.07
N GLY A 430 -7.42 44.50 -16.79
CA GLY A 430 -7.97 45.42 -17.79
C GLY A 430 -9.27 44.94 -18.44
N ILE A 431 -10.09 44.18 -17.70
CA ILE A 431 -11.36 43.58 -18.15
C ILE A 431 -12.52 43.77 -17.16
#